data_AF-A0A522AB66-F1
#
_entry.id   AF-A0A522AB66-F1
#
_cell.length_a   1.000
_cell.length_b   1.000
_cell.length_c   1.000
_cell.angle_alpha   90.00
_cell.angle_beta   90.00
_cell.angle_gamma   90.00
#
_symmetry.space_group_name_H-M   'P 1'
#
loop_
_entity.id
_entity.type
_entity.pdbx_description
1 polymer ?
#
loop_
_entity_poly.entity_id
_entity_poly.type
_entity_poly.pdbx_seq_one_letter_code
_entity_poly.pdbx_strand_id
1 'polypeptide(L)'
;MNWPEYIKFLTQWAGSTRFEMTVFYITEVGRAVFQEIEERHYKGNDFIRKNVIAVYRFNERDQISHLDIYEQAKDSGRWIVKAAQTSLNPASAS
;
A
#
# COMPACT_ATOMS: atom_id res chain seq x y z
N MET A 1 11.44 11.62 5.96
CA MET A 1 10.22 12.44 6.10
C MET A 1 9.95 12.60 7.59
N ASN A 2 9.80 13.82 8.09
CA ASN A 2 9.43 14.06 9.49
C ASN A 2 7.91 13.88 9.71
N TRP A 3 7.47 13.87 10.97
CA TRP A 3 6.07 13.62 11.31
C TRP A 3 5.08 14.62 10.69
N PRO A 4 5.33 15.96 10.72
CA PRO A 4 4.48 16.92 10.01
C PRO A 4 4.38 16.69 8.49
N GLU A 5 5.50 16.39 7.83
CA GLU A 5 5.52 16.07 6.40
C GLU A 5 4.73 14.80 6.08
N TYR A 6 4.87 13.78 6.94
CA TYR A 6 4.12 12.53 6.84
C TYR A 6 2.60 12.75 6.96
N ILE A 7 2.16 13.56 7.93
CA ILE A 7 0.75 13.94 8.06
C ILE A 7 0.25 14.65 6.81
N LYS A 8 0.99 15.66 6.34
CA LYS A 8 0.59 16.43 5.14
C LYS A 8 0.44 15.53 3.92
N PHE A 9 1.37 14.60 3.73
CA PHE A 9 1.32 13.61 2.66
C PHE A 9 0.07 12.72 2.76
N LEU A 10 -0.21 12.16 3.94
CA LEU A 10 -1.39 11.32 4.17
C LEU A 10 -2.70 12.07 3.91
N THR A 11 -2.83 13.30 4.39
CA THR A 11 -4.03 14.13 4.21
C THR A 11 -4.30 14.43 2.73
N GLN A 12 -3.26 14.71 1.94
CA GLN A 12 -3.40 14.93 0.50
C GLN A 12 -3.77 13.65 -0.26
N TRP A 13 -3.18 12.52 0.13
CA TRP A 13 -3.46 11.22 -0.47
C TRP A 13 -4.91 10.78 -0.24
N ALA A 14 -5.42 10.96 0.98
CA ALA A 14 -6.79 10.61 1.37
C ALA A 14 -7.86 11.40 0.59
N GLY A 15 -7.57 12.62 0.15
CA GLY A 15 -8.53 13.48 -0.54
C GLY A 15 -8.72 13.21 -2.03
N SER A 16 -7.84 12.44 -2.67
CA SER A 16 -7.80 12.29 -4.15
C SER A 16 -7.98 10.86 -4.66
N THR A 17 -8.09 9.90 -3.75
CA THR A 17 -8.12 8.47 -4.07
C THR A 17 -9.23 7.81 -3.28
N ARG A 18 -10.18 7.15 -3.94
CA ARG A 18 -11.14 6.29 -3.22
C ARG A 18 -10.41 4.99 -2.91
N PHE A 19 -10.39 4.65 -1.63
CA PHE A 19 -9.77 3.43 -1.13
C PHE A 19 -10.84 2.57 -0.47
N GLU A 20 -10.86 1.29 -0.80
CA GLU A 20 -11.72 0.30 -0.16
C GLU A 20 -10.91 -0.91 0.25
N MET A 21 -11.30 -1.53 1.34
CA MET A 21 -10.63 -2.69 1.91
C MET A 21 -11.67 -3.73 2.33
N THR A 22 -11.35 -5.01 2.10
CA THR A 22 -12.06 -6.14 2.70
C THR A 22 -11.07 -6.92 3.54
N VAL A 23 -11.40 -7.13 4.82
CA VAL A 23 -10.64 -8.01 5.71
C VAL A 23 -11.15 -9.44 5.53
N PHE A 24 -10.24 -10.37 5.25
CA PHE A 24 -10.55 -11.79 5.19
C PHE A 24 -10.25 -12.46 6.52
N TYR A 25 -9.03 -12.29 7.03
CA TYR A 25 -8.59 -12.90 8.28
C TYR A 25 -7.71 -11.95 9.09
N ILE A 26 -7.83 -12.06 10.41
CA ILE A 26 -6.90 -11.49 11.38
C ILE A 26 -6.50 -12.62 12.31
N THR A 27 -5.20 -12.84 12.46
CA THR A 27 -4.64 -13.85 13.37
C THR A 27 -3.59 -13.22 14.26
N GLU A 28 -3.66 -13.50 15.55
CA GLU A 28 -2.72 -12.99 16.55
C GLU A 28 -1.86 -14.14 17.08
N VAL A 29 -0.53 -13.91 17.14
CA VAL A 29 0.42 -14.87 17.71
C VAL A 29 1.49 -14.12 18.49
N GLY A 30 1.46 -14.26 19.82
CA GLY A 30 2.37 -13.53 20.71
C GLY A 30 2.19 -12.01 20.53
N ARG A 31 3.29 -11.29 20.24
CA ARG A 31 3.28 -9.84 19.99
C ARG A 31 3.20 -9.50 18.49
N ALA A 32 2.46 -10.29 17.73
CA ALA A 32 2.32 -10.13 16.30
C ALA A 32 0.87 -10.30 15.84
N VAL A 33 0.50 -9.49 14.84
CA VAL A 33 -0.80 -9.55 14.15
C VAL A 33 -0.55 -9.79 12.67
N PHE A 34 -1.20 -10.80 12.12
CA PHE A 34 -1.24 -11.12 10.70
C PHE A 34 -2.61 -10.75 10.18
N GLN A 35 -2.66 -9.83 9.24
CA GLN A 35 -3.89 -9.34 8.64
C GLN A 35 -3.88 -9.68 7.14
N GLU A 36 -4.84 -10.48 6.72
CA GLU A 36 -5.11 -10.78 5.32
C GLU A 36 -6.25 -9.91 4.82
N ILE A 37 -5.97 -9.08 3.83
CA ILE A 37 -6.92 -8.13 3.25
C ILE A 37 -6.85 -8.15 1.72
N GLU A 38 -7.93 -7.67 1.12
CA GLU A 38 -7.94 -7.14 -0.22
C GLU A 38 -8.05 -5.63 -0.18
N GLU A 39 -7.21 -4.94 -0.93
CA GLU A 39 -7.29 -3.50 -1.17
C GLU A 39 -7.76 -3.20 -2.58
N ARG A 40 -8.55 -2.14 -2.70
CA ARG A 40 -9.05 -1.59 -3.97
C ARG A 40 -8.82 -0.09 -3.99
N HIS A 41 -8.03 0.35 -4.96
CA HIS A 41 -7.65 1.75 -5.15
C HIS A 41 -8.30 2.28 -6.42
N TYR A 42 -8.98 3.41 -6.32
CA TYR A 42 -9.64 4.09 -7.43
C TYR A 42 -9.06 5.50 -7.58
N LYS A 43 -8.53 5.81 -8.77
CA LYS A 43 -8.00 7.14 -9.10
C LYS A 43 -8.43 7.55 -10.50
N GLY A 44 -9.43 8.41 -10.60
CA GLY A 44 -10.06 8.72 -11.90
C GLY A 44 -10.66 7.46 -12.52
N ASN A 45 -10.22 7.10 -13.73
CA ASN A 45 -10.63 5.86 -14.41
C ASN A 45 -9.74 4.65 -14.08
N ASP A 46 -8.65 4.84 -13.33
CA ASP A 46 -7.74 3.77 -12.97
C ASP A 46 -8.26 3.01 -11.75
N PHE A 47 -8.17 1.68 -11.81
CA PHE A 47 -8.55 0.76 -10.73
C PHE A 47 -7.44 -0.26 -10.52
N ILE A 48 -7.07 -0.49 -9.25
CA ILE A 48 -6.12 -1.52 -8.87
C ILE A 48 -6.69 -2.31 -7.70
N ARG A 49 -6.64 -3.64 -7.83
CA ARG A 49 -6.94 -4.60 -6.76
C ARG A 49 -5.66 -5.30 -6.33
N LYS A 50 -5.44 -5.38 -5.01
CA LYS A 50 -4.30 -6.08 -4.40
C LYS A 50 -4.80 -7.05 -3.33
N ASN A 51 -4.21 -8.23 -3.29
CA ASN A 51 -4.26 -9.07 -2.10
C ASN A 51 -3.04 -8.73 -1.26
N VAL A 52 -3.23 -8.52 0.04
CA VAL A 52 -2.19 -8.06 0.95
C VAL A 52 -2.19 -8.90 2.21
N ILE A 53 -0.99 -9.30 2.64
CA ILE A 53 -0.72 -9.74 4.00
C ILE A 53 0.10 -8.65 4.69
N ALA A 54 -0.48 -8.06 5.74
CA ALA A 54 0.22 -7.14 6.62
C ALA A 54 0.60 -7.86 7.92
N VAL A 55 1.88 -7.80 8.30
CA VAL A 55 2.40 -8.39 9.53
C VAL A 55 2.91 -7.28 10.43
N TYR A 56 2.20 -7.07 11.53
CA TYR A 56 2.56 -6.10 12.56
C TYR A 56 3.32 -6.81 13.68
N ARG A 57 4.44 -6.26 14.10
CA ARG A 57 5.17 -6.69 15.30
C ARG A 57 5.16 -5.58 16.34
N PHE A 58 4.98 -5.93 17.60
CA PHE A 58 4.88 -4.96 18.69
C PHE A 58 6.01 -5.12 19.71
N ASN A 59 6.65 -4.01 20.11
CA ASN A 59 7.60 -3.99 21.23
C ASN A 59 6.88 -4.16 22.58
N GLU A 60 7.57 -4.32 23.70
CA GLU A 60 6.99 -4.54 25.04
C GLU A 60 6.03 -3.43 25.54
N ARG A 61 6.00 -2.27 24.88
CA ARG A 61 5.11 -1.14 25.21
C ARG A 61 3.86 -1.09 24.32
N ASP A 62 3.55 -2.19 23.66
CA ASP A 62 2.42 -2.33 22.71
C ASP A 62 2.47 -1.35 21.53
N GLN A 63 3.67 -0.90 21.14
CA GLN A 63 3.87 -0.06 19.96
C GLN A 63 4.33 -0.91 18.79
N ILE A 64 3.85 -0.62 17.58
CA ILE A 64 4.35 -1.25 16.35
C ILE A 64 5.85 -0.95 16.24
N SER A 65 6.67 -1.98 16.30
CA SER A 65 8.12 -1.91 16.18
C SER A 65 8.61 -2.30 14.78
N HIS A 66 7.81 -3.10 14.06
CA HIS A 66 8.12 -3.53 12.70
C HIS A 66 6.84 -3.83 11.92
N LEU A 67 6.85 -3.57 10.62
CA LEU A 67 5.74 -3.80 9.70
C LEU A 67 6.27 -4.42 8.41
N ASP A 68 5.82 -5.64 8.10
CA ASP A 68 6.02 -6.25 6.78
C ASP A 68 4.72 -6.18 5.99
N ILE A 69 4.80 -5.76 4.73
CA ILE A 69 3.67 -5.74 3.79
C ILE A 69 4.04 -6.62 2.60
N TYR A 70 3.29 -7.69 2.39
CA TYR A 70 3.39 -8.55 1.22
C TYR A 70 2.18 -8.31 0.35
N GLU A 71 2.40 -7.81 -0.86
CA GLU A 71 1.32 -7.49 -1.79
C GLU A 71 1.45 -8.27 -3.08
N GLN A 72 0.30 -8.71 -3.60
CA GLN A 72 0.17 -9.26 -4.94
C GLN A 72 -0.96 -8.52 -5.65
N ALA A 73 -0.65 -7.90 -6.79
CA ALA A 73 -1.66 -7.31 -7.66
C ALA A 73 -1.72 -8.10 -8.96
N LYS A 74 -2.91 -8.20 -9.56
CA LYS A 74 -3.07 -8.90 -10.86
C LYS A 74 -2.24 -8.24 -11.98
N ASP A 75 -1.89 -6.96 -11.82
CA ASP A 75 -1.06 -6.17 -12.74
C ASP A 75 0.23 -5.62 -12.08
N SER A 76 0.67 -6.17 -10.94
CA SER A 76 1.93 -5.75 -10.31
C SER A 76 3.09 -6.05 -11.26
N GLY A 77 3.69 -4.99 -11.80
CA GLY A 77 4.78 -5.08 -12.77
C GLY A 77 4.56 -4.27 -14.04
N ARG A 78 3.32 -4.16 -14.57
CA ARG A 78 3.09 -3.38 -15.80
C ARG A 78 3.35 -1.89 -15.61
N TRP A 79 2.97 -1.33 -14.47
CA TRP A 79 3.22 0.07 -14.16
C TRP A 79 4.69 0.34 -13.78
N ILE A 80 5.40 -0.64 -13.17
CA ILE A 80 6.86 -0.55 -12.93
C ILE A 80 7.60 -0.60 -14.27
N VAL A 81 7.19 -1.51 -15.16
CA VAL A 81 7.71 -1.59 -16.54
C VAL A 81 7.39 -0.30 -17.30
N LYS A 82 6.17 0.22 -17.22
CA LYS A 82 5.77 1.47 -17.88
C LYS A 82 6.52 2.68 -17.30
N ALA A 83 6.67 2.78 -15.98
CA ALA A 83 7.43 3.84 -15.33
C ALA A 83 8.93 3.77 -15.68
N ALA A 84 9.51 2.57 -15.71
CA ALA A 84 10.88 2.35 -16.16
C ALA A 84 11.04 2.73 -17.65
N GLN A 85 10.10 2.34 -18.51
CA GLN A 85 10.09 2.72 -19.93
C GLN A 85 9.99 4.24 -20.12
N THR A 86 9.11 4.92 -19.38
CA THR A 86 8.97 6.38 -19.42
C THR A 86 10.23 7.08 -18.92
N SER A 87 10.92 6.54 -17.91
CA SER A 87 12.20 7.10 -17.44
C SER A 87 13.37 6.90 -18.42
N LEU A 88 13.28 5.87 -19.28
CA LEU A 88 14.30 5.56 -20.29
C LEU A 88 14.03 6.29 -21.63
N ASN A 89 12.79 6.66 -21.92
CA ASN A 89 12.39 7.42 -23.11
C ASN A 89 11.35 8.50 -22.77
N PRO A 90 11.78 9.68 -22.31
CA PRO A 90 10.86 10.78 -21.98
C PRO A 90 10.13 11.38 -23.19
N ALA A 91 10.50 11.01 -24.43
CA ALA A 91 9.95 11.57 -25.67
C ALA A 91 8.68 10.86 -26.19
N SER A 92 8.21 9.76 -25.57
CA SER A 92 7.01 9.03 -26.02
C SER A 92 5.73 9.39 -25.25
N ALA A 93 5.77 10.42 -24.40
CA ALA A 93 4.61 10.93 -23.69
C ALA A 93 4.05 12.17 -24.42
N SER A 94 3.47 11.94 -25.60
CA SER A 94 2.65 12.90 -26.34
C SER A 94 1.37 12.22 -26.79
#